data_AF-Q8H8K0-F1
#
_entry.id   AF-Q8H8K0-F1
#
_cell.length_a   1.000
_cell.length_b   1.000
_cell.length_c   1.000
_cell.angle_alpha   90.00
_cell.angle_beta   90.00
_cell.angle_gamma   90.00
#
_symmetry.space_group_name_H-M   'P 1'
#
loop_
_entity.id
_entity.type
_entity.pdbx_description
1 polymer ?
#
loop_
_entity_poly.entity_id
_entity_poly.type
_entity_poly.pdbx_seq_one_letter_code
_entity_poly.pdbx_strand_id
1 'polypeptide(L)'
;MGGYFICGGMERLVRILILQKRNYPMGLIRGSFVNRGAGYTDKAVIIRCVQDDQSSVTIKLYYLLNGSARLGFWLGGREFLLPVGIVLKALIDTSDREIFTSLTCCYSDHYERGKGVVSTQLIGERAQIILDEVRDLSLFTRTECLLHLGKYFRSVMEGFEKDDFETVAEAVLKDYIFVHLQNNHDKFNLLIFMLQKLYAIVDQTASPDKADALQYQEVLLPGHLITVFLKVTKPSAVKLMTFFFSFLKINSIVLQKWHSMLCA
;
A
#
# COMPACT_ATOMS: atom_id res chain seq x y z
N MET A 1 20.00 -2.63 34.59
CA MET A 1 19.53 -2.03 33.32
C MET A 1 18.30 -2.79 32.85
N GLY A 2 17.31 -2.12 32.25
CA GLY A 2 16.05 -2.73 31.76
C GLY A 2 16.03 -2.97 30.25
N GLY A 3 14.84 -3.22 29.67
CA GLY A 3 14.66 -3.41 28.21
C GLY A 3 14.53 -4.86 27.74
N TYR A 4 14.35 -5.80 28.67
CA TYR A 4 14.05 -7.20 28.40
C TYR A 4 12.70 -7.60 29.01
N PHE A 5 12.18 -8.75 28.59
CA PHE A 5 10.95 -9.35 29.08
C PHE A 5 11.30 -10.61 29.87
N ILE A 6 10.54 -10.87 30.94
CA ILE A 6 10.65 -12.13 31.68
C ILE A 6 9.52 -13.03 31.20
N CYS A 7 9.86 -14.17 30.59
CA CYS A 7 8.89 -15.16 30.13
C CYS A 7 9.23 -16.52 30.70
N GLY A 8 8.41 -17.01 31.64
CA GLY A 8 8.62 -18.31 32.30
C GLY A 8 9.94 -18.37 33.08
N GLY A 9 10.33 -17.27 33.74
CA GLY A 9 11.56 -17.19 34.53
C GLY A 9 12.84 -16.95 33.73
N MET A 10 12.77 -16.85 32.40
CA MET A 10 13.90 -16.51 31.53
C MET A 10 13.81 -15.07 31.03
N GLU A 11 14.94 -14.37 31.02
CA GLU A 11 15.08 -13.07 30.38
C GLU A 11 15.13 -13.23 28.86
N ARG A 12 14.34 -12.43 28.14
CA ARG A 12 14.22 -12.45 26.68
C ARG A 12 14.26 -11.03 26.14
N LEU A 13 14.94 -10.84 25.02
CA LEU A 13 15.00 -9.56 24.32
C LEU A 13 14.38 -9.68 22.93
N VAL A 14 13.53 -8.71 22.60
CA VAL A 14 13.00 -8.56 21.24
C VAL A 14 14.03 -7.77 20.43
N ARG A 15 14.51 -8.37 19.34
CA ARG A 15 15.47 -7.72 18.46
C ARG A 15 14.80 -6.60 17.69
N ILE A 16 15.55 -5.52 17.51
CA ILE A 16 15.21 -4.43 16.63
C ILE A 16 15.16 -4.95 15.18
N LEU A 17 14.15 -4.52 14.41
CA LEU A 17 13.98 -4.94 13.01
C LEU A 17 14.19 -3.75 12.07
N ILE A 18 14.89 -3.98 10.95
CA ILE A 18 15.05 -2.99 9.89
C ILE A 18 13.89 -3.15 8.90
N LEU A 19 13.19 -2.05 8.63
CA LEU A 19 12.07 -1.96 7.69
C LEU A 19 12.36 -0.92 6.61
N GLN A 20 11.53 -0.93 5.57
CA GLN A 20 11.47 0.17 4.60
C GLN A 20 11.03 1.47 5.30
N LYS A 21 11.64 2.58 4.90
CA LYS A 21 11.29 3.93 5.37
C LYS A 21 9.80 4.21 5.20
N ARG A 22 9.17 4.70 6.28
CA ARG A 22 7.76 5.10 6.27
C ARG A 22 7.50 6.30 5.35
N ASN A 23 6.32 6.30 4.73
CA ASN A 23 5.72 7.40 3.98
C ASN A 23 6.62 7.99 2.88
N TYR A 24 7.53 7.17 2.33
CA TYR A 24 8.41 7.56 1.24
C TYR A 24 8.20 6.64 0.03
N PRO A 25 7.78 7.17 -1.15
CA PRO A 25 7.57 6.37 -2.34
C PRO A 25 8.92 6.00 -2.95
N MET A 26 9.31 4.73 -2.83
CA MET A 26 10.57 4.20 -3.36
C MET A 26 10.40 3.62 -4.76
N GLY A 27 11.20 4.11 -5.69
CA GLY A 27 11.33 3.55 -7.04
C GLY A 27 12.22 2.32 -7.03
N LEU A 28 11.71 1.17 -7.46
CA LEU A 28 12.45 -0.10 -7.42
C LEU A 28 12.43 -0.77 -8.78
N ILE A 29 13.58 -1.35 -9.14
CA ILE A 29 13.72 -2.27 -10.27
C ILE A 29 14.04 -3.64 -9.70
N ARG A 30 13.13 -4.61 -9.87
CA ARG A 30 13.29 -5.98 -9.37
C ARG A 30 12.71 -6.97 -10.36
N GLY A 31 13.52 -7.94 -10.80
CA GLY A 31 13.08 -8.99 -11.71
C GLY A 31 11.91 -9.84 -11.19
N SER A 32 11.74 -9.92 -9.86
CA SER A 32 10.61 -10.63 -9.25
C SER A 32 9.24 -10.00 -9.53
N PHE A 33 9.18 -8.74 -9.99
CA PHE A 33 7.91 -8.11 -10.36
C PHE A 33 7.33 -8.67 -11.66
N VAL A 34 8.19 -9.12 -12.58
CA VAL A 34 7.78 -9.75 -13.84
C VAL A 34 7.04 -11.07 -13.59
N ASN A 35 7.42 -11.78 -12.52
CA ASN A 35 6.82 -13.07 -12.16
C ASN A 35 5.35 -12.98 -11.71
N ARG A 36 4.77 -11.77 -11.58
CA ARG A 36 3.34 -11.60 -11.25
C ARG A 36 2.40 -12.04 -12.35
N GLY A 37 2.82 -11.93 -13.61
CA GLY A 37 1.99 -12.33 -14.74
C GLY A 37 2.43 -11.70 -16.06
N ALA A 38 1.79 -12.13 -17.14
CA ALA A 38 2.01 -11.56 -18.46
C ALA A 38 1.66 -10.06 -18.46
N GLY A 39 2.51 -9.24 -19.08
CA GLY A 39 2.31 -7.79 -19.14
C GLY A 39 2.97 -6.99 -18.01
N TYR A 40 3.48 -7.62 -16.95
CA TYR A 40 4.19 -6.91 -15.88
C TYR A 40 5.65 -6.64 -16.26
N THR A 41 6.16 -5.50 -15.79
CA THR A 41 7.58 -5.13 -15.94
C THR A 41 8.34 -5.31 -14.63
N ASP A 42 9.66 -5.10 -14.70
CA ASP A 42 10.57 -5.10 -13.57
C ASP A 42 10.49 -3.83 -12.72
N LYS A 43 9.66 -2.84 -13.08
CA LYS A 43 9.62 -1.51 -12.45
C LYS A 43 8.37 -1.33 -11.61
N ALA A 44 8.56 -0.85 -10.39
CA ALA A 44 7.46 -0.46 -9.51
C ALA A 44 7.86 0.65 -8.54
N VAL A 45 6.88 1.42 -8.08
CA VAL A 45 7.05 2.36 -6.95
C VAL A 45 6.34 1.78 -5.73
N ILE A 46 7.04 1.64 -4.61
CA ILE A 46 6.51 1.05 -3.38
C ILE A 46 6.56 2.07 -2.25
N ILE A 47 5.46 2.24 -1.53
CA ILE A 47 5.39 3.07 -0.33
C ILE A 47 4.86 2.25 0.85
N ARG A 48 5.52 2.37 2.00
CA ARG A 48 5.01 1.87 3.29
C ARG A 48 4.33 3.01 4.01
N CYS A 49 3.00 3.02 4.01
CA CYS A 49 2.20 4.01 4.72
C CYS A 49 2.03 3.60 6.18
N VAL A 50 2.38 4.47 7.13
CA VAL A 50 2.29 4.19 8.57
C VAL A 50 1.31 5.17 9.21
N GLN A 51 0.34 4.64 9.94
CA GLN A 51 -0.62 5.40 10.75
C GLN A 51 0.01 5.83 12.08
N ASP A 52 -0.66 6.75 12.79
CA ASP A 52 -0.21 7.26 14.09
C ASP A 52 -0.05 6.16 15.15
N ASP A 53 -0.84 5.09 15.03
CA ASP A 53 -0.80 3.92 15.91
C ASP A 53 0.26 2.87 15.54
N GLN A 54 1.19 3.23 14.64
CA GLN A 54 2.26 2.37 14.11
C GLN A 54 1.80 1.20 13.24
N SER A 55 0.50 1.06 12.98
CA SER A 55 0.03 0.11 11.96
C SER A 55 0.44 0.60 10.57
N SER A 56 0.80 -0.33 9.69
CA SER A 56 1.33 0.03 8.38
C SER A 56 0.72 -0.79 7.25
N VAL A 57 0.43 -0.11 6.15
CA VAL A 57 -0.05 -0.70 4.90
C VAL A 57 0.97 -0.39 3.80
N THR A 58 1.40 -1.41 3.07
CA THR A 58 2.30 -1.24 1.94
C THR A 58 1.50 -1.19 0.64
N ILE A 59 1.69 -0.12 -0.13
CA ILE A 59 1.09 0.09 -1.44
C ILE A 59 2.18 -0.01 -2.49
N LYS A 60 1.87 -0.71 -3.59
CA LYS A 60 2.81 -0.97 -4.68
C LYS A 60 2.18 -0.55 -6.00
N LEU A 61 2.87 0.26 -6.77
CA LEU A 61 2.42 0.75 -8.05
C LEU A 61 3.27 0.09 -9.15
N TYR A 62 2.66 -0.83 -9.90
CA TYR A 62 3.34 -1.59 -10.94
C TYR A 62 3.19 -0.93 -12.31
N TYR A 63 4.28 -0.88 -13.07
CA TYR A 63 4.24 -0.49 -14.47
C TYR A 63 3.99 -1.72 -15.35
N LEU A 64 3.08 -1.59 -16.32
CA LEU A 64 2.75 -2.64 -17.28
C LEU A 64 3.35 -2.31 -18.65
N LEU A 65 3.61 -3.35 -19.45
CA LEU A 65 4.16 -3.23 -20.80
C LEU A 65 3.27 -2.42 -21.75
N ASN A 66 1.97 -2.38 -21.49
CA ASN A 66 1.02 -1.59 -22.28
C ASN A 66 1.03 -0.09 -21.92
N GLY A 67 1.86 0.37 -20.97
CA GLY A 67 1.91 1.77 -20.55
C GLY A 67 0.95 2.15 -19.41
N SER A 68 0.02 1.26 -19.04
CA SER A 68 -0.86 1.42 -17.88
C SER A 68 -0.12 1.09 -16.57
N ALA A 69 -0.78 1.33 -15.45
CA ALA A 69 -0.27 1.05 -14.12
C ALA A 69 -1.34 0.36 -13.24
N ARG A 70 -0.88 -0.49 -12.32
CA ARG A 70 -1.73 -1.20 -11.35
C ARG A 70 -1.34 -0.83 -9.94
N LEU A 71 -2.31 -0.40 -9.14
CA LEU A 71 -2.14 -0.15 -7.72
C LEU A 71 -2.44 -1.41 -6.93
N GLY A 72 -1.46 -1.87 -6.17
CA GLY A 72 -1.48 -3.08 -5.37
C GLY A 72 -1.49 -2.81 -3.88
N PHE A 73 -2.36 -3.49 -3.15
CA PHE A 73 -2.38 -3.50 -1.68
C PHE A 73 -2.78 -4.87 -1.14
N TRP A 74 -2.45 -5.15 0.11
CA TRP A 74 -2.72 -6.43 0.77
C TRP A 74 -4.01 -6.36 1.59
N LEU A 75 -4.90 -7.32 1.38
CA LEU A 75 -6.17 -7.48 2.10
C LEU A 75 -6.51 -8.98 2.21
N GLY A 76 -6.85 -9.45 3.41
CA GLY A 76 -7.30 -10.84 3.62
C GLY A 76 -6.27 -11.91 3.21
N GLY A 77 -4.97 -11.64 3.38
CA GLY A 77 -3.90 -12.58 3.03
C GLY A 77 -3.59 -12.70 1.54
N ARG A 78 -4.20 -11.87 0.68
CA ARG A 78 -3.92 -11.78 -0.75
C ARG A 78 -3.63 -10.34 -1.17
N GLU A 79 -2.91 -10.19 -2.29
CA GLU A 79 -2.63 -8.90 -2.89
C GLU A 79 -3.69 -8.61 -3.98
N PHE A 80 -4.35 -7.47 -3.86
CA PHE A 80 -5.31 -6.99 -4.86
C PHE A 80 -4.67 -5.93 -5.72
N LEU A 81 -5.01 -5.93 -7.01
CA LEU A 81 -4.46 -5.04 -8.02
C LEU A 81 -5.60 -4.30 -8.71
N LEU A 82 -5.59 -2.98 -8.59
CA LEU A 82 -6.61 -2.10 -9.16
C LEU A 82 -6.04 -1.27 -10.33
N PRO A 83 -6.79 -1.06 -11.42
CA PRO A 83 -6.44 -0.04 -12.41
C PRO A 83 -6.32 1.33 -11.72
N VAL A 84 -5.23 2.04 -11.97
CA VAL A 84 -4.96 3.30 -11.27
C VAL A 84 -5.97 4.39 -11.62
N GLY A 85 -6.48 4.39 -12.86
CA GLY A 85 -7.52 5.33 -13.29
C GLY A 85 -8.80 5.25 -12.45
N ILE A 86 -9.23 4.03 -12.08
CA ILE A 86 -10.40 3.84 -11.19
C ILE A 86 -10.12 4.42 -9.82
N VAL A 87 -8.93 4.18 -9.26
CA VAL A 87 -8.57 4.69 -7.93
C VAL A 87 -8.53 6.22 -7.91
N LEU A 88 -7.98 6.85 -8.94
CA LEU A 88 -7.93 8.32 -9.08
C LEU A 88 -9.34 8.93 -9.09
N LYS A 89 -10.24 8.39 -9.92
CA LYS A 89 -11.65 8.85 -9.99
C LYS A 89 -12.46 8.53 -8.73
N ALA A 90 -12.13 7.45 -8.02
CA ALA A 90 -12.83 7.08 -6.79
C ALA A 90 -12.48 7.99 -5.61
N LEU A 91 -11.23 8.50 -5.57
CA LEU A 91 -10.75 9.38 -4.49
C LEU A 91 -11.45 10.74 -4.50
N ILE A 92 -11.60 11.37 -5.67
CA ILE A 92 -12.16 12.72 -5.82
C ILE A 92 -12.97 12.78 -7.11
N ASP A 93 -14.05 13.56 -7.08
CA ASP A 93 -14.81 13.87 -8.29
C ASP A 93 -13.95 14.74 -9.23
N THR A 94 -13.42 14.12 -10.27
CA THR A 94 -12.42 14.71 -11.18
C THR A 94 -12.74 14.37 -12.62
N SER A 95 -12.48 15.31 -13.52
CA SER A 95 -12.63 15.09 -14.95
C SER A 95 -11.40 14.41 -15.56
N ASP A 96 -11.58 13.68 -16.67
CA ASP A 96 -10.48 13.07 -17.42
C ASP A 96 -9.41 14.11 -17.80
N ARG A 97 -9.84 15.35 -18.10
CA ARG A 97 -8.96 16.46 -18.43
C ARG A 97 -8.10 16.88 -17.24
N GLU A 98 -8.66 16.95 -16.04
CA GLU A 98 -7.92 17.27 -14.82
C GLU A 98 -6.88 16.21 -14.52
N ILE A 99 -7.25 14.93 -14.59
CA ILE A 99 -6.32 13.81 -14.40
C ILE A 99 -5.18 13.87 -15.44
N PHE A 100 -5.51 14.05 -16.72
CA PHE A 100 -4.53 14.20 -17.78
C PHE A 100 -3.58 15.37 -17.53
N THR A 101 -4.13 16.51 -17.12
CA THR A 101 -3.36 17.72 -16.83
C THR A 101 -2.45 17.48 -15.63
N SER A 102 -2.95 16.91 -14.55
CA SER A 102 -2.17 16.57 -13.35
C SER A 102 -1.02 15.60 -13.65
N LEU A 103 -1.24 14.59 -14.50
CA LEU A 103 -0.19 13.66 -14.91
C LEU A 103 0.88 14.33 -15.77
N THR A 104 0.47 15.17 -16.71
CA THR A 104 1.36 15.83 -17.68
C THR A 104 2.09 17.04 -17.07
N CYS A 105 1.54 17.63 -16.01
CA CYS A 105 2.18 18.73 -15.27
C CYS A 105 3.31 18.20 -14.38
N CYS A 106 4.52 18.12 -14.94
CA CYS A 106 5.73 17.98 -14.15
C CYS A 106 6.13 19.34 -13.58
N TYR A 107 6.41 19.42 -12.28
CA TYR A 107 6.90 20.64 -11.63
C TYR A 107 8.31 20.97 -12.17
N SER A 108 8.47 22.10 -12.88
CA SER A 108 9.78 22.65 -13.23
C SER A 108 10.13 23.76 -12.23
N ASP A 109 11.29 23.67 -11.59
CA ASP A 109 11.76 24.58 -10.52
C ASP A 109 11.96 26.06 -10.94
N HIS A 110 11.72 26.40 -12.20
CA HIS A 110 11.84 27.76 -12.71
C HIS A 110 10.55 28.17 -13.44
N TYR A 111 9.78 29.05 -12.79
CA TYR A 111 8.53 29.67 -13.27
C TYR A 111 7.33 28.72 -13.41
N GLU A 112 6.14 29.31 -13.20
CA GLU A 112 4.76 28.80 -13.27
C GLU A 112 4.53 27.48 -14.04
N ARG A 113 3.51 26.70 -13.64
CA ARG A 113 2.98 25.47 -14.29
C ARG A 113 3.26 25.41 -15.82
N GLY A 114 4.47 25.02 -16.17
CA GLY A 114 4.98 25.05 -17.53
C GLY A 114 4.97 23.64 -18.08
N LYS A 115 4.49 23.47 -19.32
CA LYS A 115 4.63 22.20 -20.05
C LYS A 115 6.11 21.86 -20.17
N GLY A 116 6.58 20.84 -19.44
CA GLY A 116 7.96 20.36 -19.52
C GLY A 116 8.34 19.96 -20.95
N VAL A 117 9.46 20.48 -21.43
CA VAL A 117 9.84 20.50 -22.86
C VAL A 117 10.45 19.18 -23.38
N VAL A 118 10.71 18.15 -22.55
CA VAL A 118 11.45 16.96 -23.03
C VAL A 118 10.87 15.59 -22.63
N SER A 119 9.69 15.51 -22.00
CA SER A 119 9.07 14.20 -21.66
C SER A 119 7.54 14.16 -21.78
N THR A 120 6.93 15.20 -22.35
CA THR A 120 5.46 15.39 -22.32
C THR A 120 4.68 14.48 -23.27
N GLN A 121 5.25 14.04 -24.40
CA GLN A 121 4.51 13.22 -25.38
C GLN A 121 4.28 11.78 -24.88
N LEU A 122 5.34 11.08 -24.43
CA LEU A 122 5.24 9.70 -23.93
C LEU A 122 4.39 9.61 -22.66
N ILE A 123 4.49 10.58 -21.76
CA ILE A 123 3.64 10.66 -20.57
C ILE A 123 2.19 10.91 -20.97
N GLY A 124 1.96 11.76 -21.98
CA GLY A 124 0.62 12.03 -22.52
C GLY A 124 -0.03 10.78 -23.10
N GLU A 125 0.70 9.99 -23.90
CA GLU A 125 0.21 8.72 -24.46
C GLU A 125 -0.14 7.73 -23.35
N ARG A 126 0.73 7.57 -22.34
CA ARG A 126 0.46 6.68 -21.19
C ARG A 126 -0.73 7.14 -20.36
N ALA A 127 -0.89 8.45 -20.18
CA ALA A 127 -2.04 9.04 -19.50
C ALA A 127 -3.34 8.77 -20.28
N GLN A 128 -3.30 8.86 -21.61
CA GLN A 128 -4.44 8.48 -22.47
C GLN A 128 -4.78 7.00 -22.28
N ILE A 129 -3.80 6.11 -22.27
CA ILE A 129 -4.03 4.67 -22.06
C ILE A 129 -4.72 4.39 -20.72
N ILE A 130 -4.33 5.08 -19.63
CA ILE A 130 -5.00 4.95 -18.33
C ILE A 130 -6.46 5.42 -18.40
N LEU A 131 -6.73 6.53 -19.09
CA LEU A 131 -8.07 7.09 -19.22
C LEU A 131 -8.97 6.25 -20.13
N ASP A 132 -8.41 5.72 -21.22
CA ASP A 132 -9.12 4.85 -22.15
C ASP A 132 -9.49 3.53 -21.47
N GLU A 133 -8.63 2.97 -20.61
CA GLU A 133 -8.97 1.77 -19.82
C GLU A 133 -10.18 1.99 -18.90
N VAL A 134 -10.32 3.19 -18.33
CA VAL A 134 -11.50 3.54 -17.51
C VAL A 134 -12.74 3.72 -18.38
N ARG A 135 -12.58 4.28 -19.59
CA ARG A 135 -13.65 4.46 -20.57
C ARG A 135 -14.16 3.11 -21.10
N ASP A 136 -13.28 2.16 -21.34
CA ASP A 136 -13.62 0.79 -21.77
C ASP A 136 -14.48 0.08 -20.73
N LEU A 137 -14.27 0.38 -19.44
CA LEU A 137 -15.09 -0.11 -18.33
C LEU A 137 -16.41 0.67 -18.15
N SER A 138 -16.65 1.70 -18.96
CA SER A 138 -17.83 2.57 -18.90
C SER A 138 -18.02 3.23 -17.51
N LEU A 139 -16.92 3.58 -16.84
CA LEU A 139 -16.92 4.24 -15.53
C LEU A 139 -16.58 5.74 -15.70
N PHE A 140 -17.59 6.59 -15.66
CA PHE A 140 -17.42 8.02 -15.91
C PHE A 140 -17.45 8.84 -14.63
N THR A 141 -18.34 8.50 -13.69
CA THR A 141 -18.55 9.25 -12.46
C THR A 141 -17.81 8.65 -11.27
N ARG A 142 -17.55 9.47 -10.24
CA ARG A 142 -17.00 9.00 -8.96
C ARG A 142 -17.88 7.90 -8.34
N THR A 143 -19.19 8.09 -8.36
CA THR A 143 -20.17 7.16 -7.78
C THR A 143 -20.12 5.80 -8.47
N GLU A 144 -20.04 5.77 -9.80
CA GLU A 144 -19.88 4.52 -10.56
C GLU A 144 -18.58 3.79 -10.19
N CYS A 145 -17.47 4.52 -10.05
CA CYS A 145 -16.18 3.95 -9.64
C CYS A 145 -16.27 3.36 -8.23
N LEU A 146 -16.90 4.05 -7.29
CA LEU A 146 -17.11 3.56 -5.92
C LEU A 146 -18.01 2.32 -5.91
N LEU A 147 -19.11 2.32 -6.64
CA LEU A 147 -19.99 1.16 -6.76
C LEU A 147 -19.27 -0.06 -7.34
N HIS A 148 -18.42 0.15 -8.36
CA HIS A 148 -17.61 -0.91 -8.94
C HIS A 148 -16.63 -1.51 -7.93
N LEU A 149 -15.90 -0.66 -7.19
CA LEU A 149 -15.00 -1.12 -6.13
C LEU A 149 -15.75 -1.82 -4.99
N GLY A 150 -16.89 -1.26 -4.56
CA GLY A 150 -17.73 -1.80 -3.51
C GLY A 150 -18.23 -3.20 -3.83
N LYS A 151 -18.73 -3.42 -5.05
CA LYS A 151 -19.16 -4.76 -5.52
C LYS A 151 -18.02 -5.78 -5.47
N TYR A 152 -16.81 -5.37 -5.83
CA TYR A 152 -15.64 -6.24 -5.85
C TYR A 152 -15.15 -6.59 -4.44
N PHE A 153 -15.18 -5.65 -3.50
CA PHE A 153 -14.63 -5.83 -2.15
C PHE A 153 -15.64 -6.26 -1.08
N ARG A 154 -16.95 -6.14 -1.33
CA ARG A 154 -17.99 -6.53 -0.36
C ARG A 154 -17.90 -7.99 0.09
N SER A 155 -17.58 -8.91 -0.82
CA SER A 155 -17.40 -10.34 -0.48
C SER A 155 -16.06 -10.64 0.20
N VAL A 156 -15.13 -9.70 0.17
CA VAL A 156 -13.76 -9.86 0.67
C VAL A 156 -13.63 -9.30 2.07
N MET A 157 -14.29 -8.18 2.35
CA MET A 157 -14.22 -7.51 3.64
C MET A 157 -15.19 -8.16 4.64
N GLU A 158 -14.62 -8.74 5.68
CA GLU A 158 -15.40 -9.26 6.81
C GLU A 158 -16.13 -8.11 7.52
N GLY A 159 -17.42 -8.29 7.80
CA GLY A 159 -18.25 -7.33 8.55
C GLY A 159 -19.07 -6.36 7.71
N PHE A 160 -18.82 -6.25 6.40
CA PHE A 160 -19.51 -5.31 5.49
C PHE A 160 -20.63 -5.94 4.65
N GLU A 161 -21.10 -7.13 5.02
CA GLU A 161 -22.09 -7.87 4.23
C GLU A 161 -23.43 -7.13 4.09
N LYS A 162 -23.78 -6.28 5.06
CA LYS A 162 -25.06 -5.55 5.12
C LYS A 162 -24.96 -4.09 4.68
N ASP A 163 -23.75 -3.58 4.49
CA ASP A 163 -23.52 -2.17 4.17
C ASP A 163 -23.70 -1.90 2.67
N ASP A 164 -23.93 -0.63 2.35
CA ASP A 164 -24.03 -0.17 0.98
C ASP A 164 -22.68 -0.24 0.27
N PHE A 165 -22.70 -0.53 -1.03
CA PHE A 165 -21.48 -0.71 -1.82
C PHE A 165 -20.58 0.53 -1.80
N GLU A 166 -21.16 1.74 -1.75
CA GLU A 166 -20.41 2.99 -1.67
C GLU A 166 -19.65 3.08 -0.34
N THR A 167 -20.30 2.77 0.78
CA THR A 167 -19.69 2.76 2.11
C THR A 167 -18.54 1.75 2.19
N VAL A 168 -18.70 0.56 1.58
CA VAL A 168 -17.62 -0.43 1.49
C VAL A 168 -16.43 0.14 0.71
N ALA A 169 -16.67 0.77 -0.44
CA ALA A 169 -15.60 1.35 -1.24
C ALA A 169 -14.87 2.48 -0.51
N GLU A 170 -15.61 3.36 0.18
CA GLU A 170 -15.01 4.41 1.00
C GLU A 170 -14.18 3.85 2.15
N ALA A 171 -14.65 2.76 2.79
CA ALA A 171 -13.87 2.05 3.80
C ALA A 171 -12.56 1.48 3.22
N VAL A 172 -12.60 0.87 2.02
CA VAL A 172 -11.37 0.39 1.34
C VAL A 172 -10.38 1.53 1.10
N LEU A 173 -10.86 2.66 0.56
CA LEU A 173 -10.02 3.83 0.28
C LEU A 173 -9.47 4.44 1.56
N LYS A 174 -10.22 4.42 2.66
CA LYS A 174 -9.80 4.95 3.95
C LYS A 174 -8.76 4.06 4.64
N ASP A 175 -9.04 2.76 4.72
CA ASP A 175 -8.33 1.83 5.59
C ASP A 175 -7.14 1.14 4.89
N TYR A 176 -7.09 1.14 3.56
CA TYR A 176 -6.00 0.49 2.80
C TYR A 176 -5.24 1.42 1.86
N ILE A 177 -5.87 2.48 1.34
CA ILE A 177 -5.23 3.40 0.39
C ILE A 177 -4.69 4.63 1.11
N PHE A 178 -3.36 4.80 1.04
CA PHE A 178 -2.57 5.89 1.63
C PHE A 178 -3.01 6.25 3.05
N VAL A 179 -3.05 5.25 3.94
CA VAL A 179 -3.59 5.34 5.30
C VAL A 179 -2.98 6.41 6.22
N HIS A 180 -1.82 6.94 5.84
CA HIS A 180 -1.14 8.01 6.56
C HIS A 180 -1.73 9.40 6.25
N LEU A 181 -2.57 9.51 5.21
CA LEU A 181 -3.25 10.73 4.80
C LEU A 181 -4.74 10.63 5.12
N GLN A 182 -5.29 11.69 5.72
CA GLN A 182 -6.72 11.75 6.06
C GLN A 182 -7.56 12.32 4.91
N ASN A 183 -7.01 13.26 4.15
CA ASN A 183 -7.73 13.95 3.08
C ASN A 183 -7.57 13.21 1.74
N ASN A 184 -8.69 12.99 1.03
CA ASN A 184 -8.67 12.34 -0.28
C ASN A 184 -7.96 13.17 -1.35
N HIS A 185 -7.94 14.50 -1.23
CA HIS A 185 -7.16 15.39 -2.10
C HIS A 185 -5.66 15.09 -2.03
N ASP A 186 -5.13 14.88 -0.83
CA ASP A 186 -3.71 14.58 -0.66
C ASP A 186 -3.38 13.16 -1.14
N LYS A 187 -4.31 12.21 -0.95
CA LYS A 187 -4.18 10.85 -1.50
C LYS A 187 -4.08 10.86 -3.03
N PHE A 188 -4.90 11.66 -3.69
CA PHE A 188 -4.87 11.84 -5.14
C PHE A 188 -3.54 12.46 -5.59
N ASN A 189 -3.11 13.55 -4.95
CA ASN A 189 -1.85 14.22 -5.28
C ASN A 189 -0.65 13.27 -5.11
N LEU A 190 -0.63 12.48 -4.04
CA LEU A 190 0.41 11.47 -3.80
C LEU A 190 0.39 10.37 -4.87
N LEU A 191 -0.80 9.91 -5.29
CA LEU A 191 -0.91 8.90 -6.34
C LEU A 191 -0.40 9.42 -7.68
N ILE A 192 -0.74 10.66 -8.04
CA ILE A 192 -0.21 11.34 -9.23
C ILE A 192 1.32 11.44 -9.14
N PHE A 193 1.85 11.88 -8.00
CA PHE A 193 3.30 11.95 -7.78
C PHE A 193 3.99 10.59 -7.92
N MET A 194 3.40 9.52 -7.39
CA MET A 194 3.92 8.16 -7.53
C MET A 194 3.91 7.68 -8.99
N LEU A 195 2.88 8.02 -9.77
CA LEU A 195 2.83 7.72 -11.20
C LEU A 195 3.90 8.47 -11.98
N GLN A 196 4.07 9.77 -11.72
CA GLN A 196 5.12 10.58 -12.34
C GLN A 196 6.51 10.01 -12.02
N LYS A 197 6.75 9.65 -10.76
CA LYS A 197 8.00 8.98 -10.35
C LYS A 197 8.17 7.63 -11.05
N LEU A 198 7.12 6.83 -11.18
CA LEU A 198 7.17 5.55 -11.89
C LEU A 198 7.56 5.75 -13.36
N TYR A 199 6.94 6.69 -14.06
CA TYR A 199 7.27 6.98 -15.45
C TYR A 199 8.68 7.55 -15.61
N ALA A 200 9.14 8.39 -14.69
CA ALA A 200 10.52 8.87 -14.70
C ALA A 200 11.55 7.72 -14.59
N ILE A 201 11.25 6.69 -13.79
CA ILE A 201 12.10 5.49 -13.67
C ILE A 201 12.03 4.63 -14.94
N VAL A 202 10.84 4.52 -15.55
CA VAL A 202 10.65 3.80 -16.82
C VAL A 202 11.45 4.47 -17.95
N ASP A 203 11.38 5.80 -18.03
CA ASP A 203 12.08 6.60 -19.04
C ASP A 203 13.57 6.81 -18.72
N GLN A 204 14.06 6.24 -17.62
CA GLN A 204 15.44 6.34 -17.15
C GLN A 204 15.91 7.78 -16.88
N THR A 205 14.95 8.71 -16.69
CA THR A 205 15.24 10.10 -16.29
C THR A 205 15.47 10.21 -14.79
N ALA A 206 14.99 9.23 -14.01
CA ALA A 206 15.27 9.08 -12.59
C ALA A 206 15.96 7.75 -12.29
N SER A 207 16.92 7.77 -11.36
CA SER A 207 17.57 6.56 -10.87
C SER A 207 16.68 5.79 -9.88
N PRO A 208 16.75 4.45 -9.86
CA PRO A 208 16.03 3.65 -8.88
C PRO A 208 16.64 3.80 -7.47
N ASP A 209 15.79 3.72 -6.46
CA ASP A 209 16.17 3.80 -5.05
C ASP A 209 16.78 2.48 -4.58
N LYS A 210 17.95 2.53 -3.94
CA LYS A 210 18.65 1.35 -3.43
C LYS A 210 18.06 0.91 -2.09
N ALA A 211 17.28 -0.17 -2.06
CA ALA A 211 16.63 -0.66 -0.83
C ALA A 211 17.60 -0.98 0.34
N ASP A 212 18.87 -1.26 0.04
CA ASP A 212 19.89 -1.57 1.05
C ASP A 212 20.56 -0.31 1.64
N ALA A 213 20.31 0.87 1.06
CA ALA A 213 20.85 2.11 1.59
C ALA A 213 20.10 2.53 2.86
N LEU A 214 20.84 2.89 3.90
CA LEU A 214 20.28 3.31 5.20
C LEU A 214 19.32 4.49 5.08
N GLN A 215 19.49 5.35 4.06
CA GLN A 215 18.59 6.49 3.77
C GLN A 215 17.13 6.07 3.54
N TYR A 216 16.91 4.85 3.03
CA TYR A 216 15.61 4.29 2.69
C TYR A 216 15.13 3.24 3.69
N GLN A 217 15.84 3.10 4.80
CA GLN A 217 15.53 2.16 5.85
C GLN A 217 15.10 2.90 7.12
N GLU A 218 14.35 2.19 7.95
CA GLU A 218 13.89 2.64 9.24
C GLU A 218 13.98 1.47 10.24
N VAL A 219 14.07 1.82 11.51
CA VAL A 219 14.21 0.88 12.61
C VAL A 219 12.87 0.73 13.34
N LEU A 220 12.31 -0.49 13.35
CA LEU A 220 11.14 -0.84 14.16
C LEU A 220 11.59 -1.23 15.57
N LEU A 221 11.16 -0.44 16.54
CA LEU A 221 11.43 -0.66 17.96
C LEU A 221 10.50 -1.75 18.54
N PRO A 222 10.97 -2.54 19.52
CA PRO A 222 10.15 -3.54 20.21
C PRO A 222 8.83 -3.02 20.77
N GLY A 223 8.82 -1.78 21.31
CA GLY A 223 7.60 -1.16 21.83
C GLY A 223 6.53 -0.97 20.76
N HIS A 224 6.92 -0.47 19.58
CA HIS A 224 5.99 -0.31 18.44
C HIS A 224 5.46 -1.66 17.96
N LEU A 225 6.31 -2.69 17.93
CA LEU A 225 5.91 -4.04 17.56
C LEU A 225 4.83 -4.56 18.52
N ILE A 226 5.00 -4.39 19.83
CA ILE A 226 4.01 -4.78 20.84
C ILE A 226 2.70 -4.01 20.66
N THR A 227 2.75 -2.70 20.40
CA THR A 227 1.54 -1.89 20.12
C THR A 227 0.75 -2.46 18.95
N VAL A 228 1.41 -2.78 17.84
CA VAL A 228 0.77 -3.37 16.65
C VAL A 228 0.15 -4.72 17.00
N PHE A 229 0.86 -5.59 17.74
CA PHE A 229 0.33 -6.88 18.17
C PHE A 229 -0.90 -6.75 19.08
N LEU A 230 -0.86 -5.85 20.06
CA LEU A 230 -1.99 -5.62 20.97
C LEU A 230 -3.22 -5.10 20.22
N LYS A 231 -3.04 -4.28 19.17
CA LYS A 231 -4.14 -3.82 18.31
C LYS A 231 -4.77 -4.99 17.54
N VAL A 232 -3.96 -5.81 16.89
CA VAL A 232 -4.43 -6.95 16.07
C VAL A 232 -5.18 -8.00 16.91
N THR A 233 -4.83 -8.13 18.19
CA THR A 233 -5.42 -9.16 19.08
C THR A 233 -6.83 -8.79 19.59
N LYS A 234 -7.31 -7.56 19.38
CA LYS A 234 -8.61 -7.09 19.88
C LYS A 234 -9.88 -7.76 19.27
N PRO A 235 -9.89 -8.46 18.13
CA PRO A 235 -11.11 -9.16 17.67
C PRO A 235 -11.15 -10.67 17.96
N SER A 236 -10.06 -11.35 18.35
CA SER A 236 -10.07 -12.81 18.55
C SER A 236 -8.98 -13.29 19.52
N ALA A 237 -9.28 -13.14 20.80
CA ALA A 237 -8.35 -13.18 21.92
C ALA A 237 -7.70 -14.54 22.30
N VAL A 238 -7.80 -15.61 21.50
CA VAL A 238 -7.34 -16.95 21.98
C VAL A 238 -6.38 -17.69 21.05
N LYS A 239 -6.42 -17.47 19.73
CA LYS A 239 -5.59 -18.26 18.78
C LYS A 239 -4.23 -17.65 18.41
N LEU A 240 -4.08 -16.32 18.51
CA LEU A 240 -2.84 -15.65 18.05
C LEU A 240 -1.77 -15.49 19.13
N MET A 241 -2.16 -15.46 20.41
CA MET A 241 -1.22 -15.47 21.55
C MET A 241 -0.34 -16.73 21.50
N THR A 242 -0.92 -17.86 21.10
CA THR A 242 -0.22 -19.13 20.84
C THR A 242 0.81 -19.01 19.71
N PHE A 243 0.49 -18.22 18.69
CA PHE A 243 1.38 -17.96 17.55
C PHE A 243 2.56 -17.06 17.94
N PHE A 244 2.36 -16.09 18.84
CA PHE A 244 3.43 -15.26 19.40
C PHE A 244 4.46 -16.11 20.15
N PHE A 245 4.01 -17.11 20.93
CA PHE A 245 4.89 -18.06 21.60
C PHE A 245 5.60 -19.02 20.62
N SER A 246 4.93 -19.42 19.52
CA SER A 246 5.52 -20.30 18.50
C SER A 246 6.55 -19.60 17.61
N PHE A 247 6.35 -18.33 17.25
CA PHE A 247 7.27 -17.55 16.41
C PHE A 247 8.57 -17.18 17.14
N LEU A 248 8.55 -17.12 18.47
CA LEU A 248 9.71 -16.87 19.34
C LEU A 248 10.58 -18.12 19.63
N LYS A 249 10.40 -19.24 18.90
CA LYS A 249 11.10 -20.53 19.16
C LYS A 249 11.05 -20.91 20.64
N ILE A 250 9.86 -20.95 21.23
CA ILE A 250 9.65 -21.55 22.54
C ILE A 250 9.33 -23.01 22.29
N ASN A 251 10.23 -23.90 22.72
CA ASN A 251 10.05 -25.35 22.65
C ASN A 251 8.64 -25.74 23.11
N SER A 252 8.02 -26.62 22.32
CA SER A 252 6.64 -27.13 22.38
C SER A 252 6.15 -27.68 23.73
N ILE A 253 7.01 -27.73 24.74
CA ILE A 253 6.76 -28.40 26.03
C ILE A 253 6.03 -27.48 27.03
N VAL A 254 6.22 -26.16 26.95
CA VAL A 254 5.53 -25.20 27.86
C VAL A 254 4.04 -25.09 27.52
N LEU A 255 3.69 -25.30 26.24
CA LEU A 255 2.33 -25.17 25.73
C LEU A 255 1.40 -26.31 26.20
N GLN A 256 1.94 -27.53 26.36
CA GLN A 256 1.18 -28.67 26.90
C GLN A 256 0.86 -28.53 28.39
N LYS A 257 1.77 -27.93 29.18
CA LYS A 257 1.58 -27.76 30.63
C LYS A 257 0.54 -26.70 31.01
N TRP A 258 0.32 -25.71 30.13
CA TRP A 258 -0.71 -24.68 30.35
C TRP A 258 -2.11 -25.14 29.92
N HIS A 259 -2.21 -26.00 28.89
CA HIS A 259 -3.49 -26.58 28.47
C HIS A 259 -4.10 -27.50 29.54
N SER A 260 -3.28 -28.13 30.38
CA SER A 260 -3.75 -28.93 31.52
C SER A 260 -4.18 -28.12 32.74
N MET A 261 -3.76 -26.85 32.86
CA MET A 261 -4.16 -25.98 33.99
C MET A 261 -5.43 -25.16 33.72
N LEU A 262 -5.85 -25.03 32.46
CA LEU A 262 -7.07 -24.31 32.07
C LEU A 262 -8.28 -25.23 31.81
N CYS A 263 -8.07 -26.56 31.82
CA CYS A 263 -9.12 -27.58 31.75
C CYS A 263 -9.36 -28.28 33.11
N ALA A 264 -8.88 -27.69 34.20
CA ALA A 264 -9.15 -28.10 35.58
C ALA A 264 -9.85 -26.95 36.33
#